data_AF-A0A658K7X8-F1
#
_entry.id   AF-A0A658K7X8-F1
#
_cell.length_a   1.000
_cell.length_b   1.000
_cell.length_c   1.000
_cell.angle_alpha   90.00
_cell.angle_beta   90.00
_cell.angle_gamma   90.00
#
_symmetry.space_group_name_H-M   'P 1'
#
loop_
_entity.id
_entity.type
_entity.pdbx_description
1 polymer ?
#
loop_
_entity_poly.entity_id
_entity_poly.type
_entity_poly.pdbx_seq_one_letter_code
_entity_poly.pdbx_strand_id
1 'polypeptide(L)'
;MVTKVSDSGRADALLAQLPREGRGRLKVFLGAAPGVGKTYAMLQAAHAQLRQGVRVVAGVVETHGRAETEALLNGVPQQPLLRTEYRGMTLEEMDLDALLKAAPALVLVDELAHTNAPGSRHTKRWQDIQE
;
A
#
# COMPACT_ATOMS: atom_id res chain seq x y z
N MET A 1 -6.77 16.15 29.40
CA MET A 1 -6.86 16.27 27.93
C MET A 1 -5.55 15.77 27.35
N VAL A 2 -5.39 14.45 27.20
CA VAL A 2 -4.19 13.89 26.56
C VAL A 2 -4.46 13.90 25.07
N THR A 3 -3.84 14.83 24.36
CA THR A 3 -3.77 14.81 22.91
C THR A 3 -3.06 13.52 22.50
N LYS A 4 -3.85 12.52 22.08
CA LYS A 4 -3.34 11.37 21.33
C LYS A 4 -2.73 11.93 20.04
N VAL A 5 -1.44 12.19 20.05
CA VAL A 5 -0.66 12.29 18.81
C VAL A 5 -0.86 10.94 18.14
N SER A 6 -1.64 10.90 17.05
CA SER A 6 -1.87 9.69 16.29
C SER A 6 -0.54 9.11 15.85
N ASP A 7 -0.37 7.79 16.02
CA ASP A 7 0.87 7.06 15.75
C ASP A 7 1.43 7.31 14.34
N SER A 8 0.55 7.62 13.38
CA SER A 8 0.89 7.99 12.00
C SER A 8 1.79 9.22 11.89
N GLY A 9 1.57 10.27 12.68
CA GLY A 9 2.32 11.53 12.59
C GLY A 9 3.74 11.37 13.12
N ARG A 10 3.94 10.49 14.12
CA ARG A 10 5.29 10.14 14.61
C ARG A 10 6.07 9.35 13.56
N ALA A 11 5.41 8.40 12.90
CA ALA A 11 6.04 7.65 11.81
C ALA A 11 6.48 8.57 10.66
N ASP A 12 5.65 9.54 10.27
CA ASP A 12 6.03 10.50 9.21
C ASP A 12 7.20 11.40 9.61
N ALA A 13 7.21 11.87 10.86
CA ALA A 13 8.32 12.65 11.40
C ALA A 13 9.63 11.86 11.44
N LEU A 14 9.57 10.58 11.83
CA LEU A 14 10.73 9.69 11.82
C LEU A 14 11.25 9.45 10.40
N LEU A 15 10.35 9.17 9.46
CA LEU A 15 10.69 8.98 8.05
C LEU A 15 11.36 10.23 7.47
N ALA A 16 10.87 11.42 7.83
CA ALA A 16 11.45 12.69 7.37
C ALA A 16 12.92 12.85 7.76
N GLN A 17 13.34 12.32 8.91
CA GLN A 17 14.69 12.43 9.47
C GLN A 17 15.69 11.41 8.89
N LEU A 18 15.22 10.36 8.21
CA LEU A 18 16.12 9.34 7.64
C LEU A 18 16.88 9.88 6.42
N PRO A 19 18.18 9.57 6.28
CA PRO A 19 18.98 9.94 5.10
C PRO A 19 18.31 9.47 3.80
N ARG A 20 18.40 10.29 2.74
CA ARG A 20 17.94 9.92 1.40
C ARG A 20 19.11 9.28 0.62
N GLU A 21 19.39 8.01 0.87
CA GLU A 21 20.46 7.26 0.21
C GLU A 21 20.09 6.75 -1.20
N GLY A 22 19.26 7.51 -1.93
CA GLY A 22 18.75 7.10 -3.25
C GLY A 22 17.73 5.96 -3.25
N ARG A 23 17.39 5.38 -2.08
CA ARG A 23 16.37 4.34 -1.92
C ARG A 23 15.03 4.93 -1.44
N GLY A 24 13.93 4.25 -1.78
CA GLY A 24 12.59 4.58 -1.27
C GLY A 24 12.47 4.41 0.25
N ARG A 25 11.34 4.85 0.81
CA ARG A 25 11.01 4.74 2.23
C ARG A 25 9.77 3.87 2.42
N LEU A 26 9.81 2.96 3.39
CA LEU A 26 8.68 2.10 3.74
C LEU A 26 8.01 2.54 5.04
N LYS A 27 6.70 2.79 5.00
CA LYS A 27 5.85 2.99 6.18
C LYS A 27 4.96 1.77 6.37
N VAL A 28 5.10 1.08 7.50
CA VAL A 28 4.30 -0.12 7.81
C VAL A 28 3.19 0.23 8.79
N PHE A 29 1.95 -0.10 8.45
CA PHE A 29 0.81 -0.04 9.35
C PHE A 29 0.65 -1.42 10.03
N LEU A 30 1.18 -1.56 11.24
CA LEU A 30 1.11 -2.81 12.00
C LEU A 30 -0.19 -2.90 12.81
N GLY A 31 -0.71 -4.10 13.00
CA GLY A 31 -1.90 -4.33 13.81
C GLY A 31 -1.96 -5.75 14.35
N ALA A 32 -2.46 -5.89 15.58
CA ALA A 32 -2.41 -7.14 16.33
C ALA A 32 -3.32 -8.26 15.78
N ALA A 33 -4.32 -7.92 14.98
CA ALA A 33 -5.29 -8.87 14.44
C ALA A 33 -5.89 -8.39 13.10
N PRO A 34 -6.58 -9.25 12.34
CA PRO A 34 -7.49 -8.85 11.28
C PRO A 34 -8.58 -7.88 11.80
N GLY A 35 -9.09 -7.00 10.94
CA GLY A 35 -10.18 -6.08 11.30
C GLY A 35 -9.78 -4.83 12.10
N VAL A 36 -8.57 -4.75 12.67
CA VAL A 36 -8.11 -3.60 13.48
C VAL A 36 -7.92 -2.27 12.71
N GLY A 37 -8.27 -2.22 11.43
CA GLY A 37 -8.31 -0.98 10.65
C GLY A 37 -7.02 -0.58 9.92
N LYS A 38 -6.06 -1.50 9.72
CA LYS A 38 -4.77 -1.20 9.05
C LYS A 38 -4.96 -0.54 7.67
N THR A 39 -5.71 -1.18 6.78
CA THR A 39 -5.99 -0.69 5.42
C THR A 39 -6.71 0.66 5.44
N TYR A 40 -7.69 0.83 6.35
CA TYR A 40 -8.39 2.09 6.53
C TYR A 40 -7.43 3.22 6.95
N ALA A 41 -6.55 2.96 7.92
CA ALA A 41 -5.54 3.92 8.36
C ALA A 41 -4.52 4.26 7.26
N MET A 42 -4.11 3.28 6.45
CA MET A 42 -3.25 3.49 5.29
C MET A 42 -3.92 4.41 4.26
N LEU A 43 -5.18 4.15 3.92
CA LEU A 43 -5.94 4.98 2.98
C LEU A 43 -6.18 6.40 3.51
N GLN A 44 -6.46 6.57 4.80
CA GLN A 44 -6.58 7.90 5.42
C GLN A 44 -5.27 8.69 5.32
N ALA A 45 -4.13 8.04 5.55
CA ALA A 45 -2.82 8.65 5.36
C ALA A 45 -2.57 9.01 3.88
N ALA A 46 -2.96 8.13 2.96
CA ALA A 46 -2.86 8.37 1.51
C ALA A 46 -3.67 9.62 1.10
N HIS A 47 -4.88 9.78 1.62
CA HIS A 47 -5.71 10.97 1.39
C HIS A 47 -5.06 12.26 1.90
N ALA A 48 -4.34 12.21 3.03
CA ALA A 48 -3.55 13.35 3.49
C ALA A 48 -2.41 13.71 2.53
N GLN A 49 -1.72 12.71 1.96
CA GLN A 49 -0.67 12.90 0.97
C GLN A 49 -1.22 13.43 -0.36
N LEU A 50 -2.37 12.93 -0.81
CA LEU A 50 -3.07 13.44 -2.00
C LEU A 50 -3.43 14.92 -1.86
N ARG A 51 -3.95 15.34 -0.69
CA ARG A 51 -4.23 16.76 -0.41
C ARG A 51 -2.99 17.66 -0.43
N GLN A 52 -1.81 17.09 -0.22
CA GLN A 52 -0.52 17.79 -0.33
C GLN A 52 0.07 17.74 -1.75
N GLY A 53 -0.64 17.17 -2.72
CA GLY A 53 -0.20 17.07 -4.11
C GLY A 53 0.77 15.92 -4.40
N VAL A 54 0.91 14.96 -3.48
CA VAL A 54 1.74 13.76 -3.71
C VAL A 54 1.07 12.86 -4.75
N ARG A 55 1.83 12.37 -5.73
CA ARG A 55 1.36 11.38 -6.72
C ARG A 55 1.23 9.99 -6.08
N VAL A 56 0.08 9.74 -5.47
CA VAL A 56 -0.26 8.47 -4.82
C VAL A 56 -0.96 7.53 -5.80
N VAL A 57 -0.59 6.25 -5.77
CA VAL A 57 -1.26 5.18 -6.52
C VAL A 57 -1.52 4.00 -5.58
N ALA A 58 -2.72 3.42 -5.63
CA ALA A 58 -3.00 2.11 -5.03
C ALA A 58 -2.48 1.01 -5.97
N GLY A 59 -1.47 0.26 -5.52
CA GLY A 59 -0.93 -0.88 -6.26
C GLY A 59 -1.74 -2.14 -6.01
N VAL A 60 -2.01 -2.44 -4.74
CA VAL A 60 -2.93 -3.50 -4.30
C VAL A 60 -3.48 -3.13 -2.92
N VAL A 61 -4.81 -3.14 -2.77
CA VAL A 61 -5.51 -2.73 -1.55
C VAL A 61 -6.71 -3.64 -1.31
N GLU A 62 -6.82 -4.17 -0.09
CA GLU A 62 -7.82 -5.15 0.30
C GLU A 62 -8.90 -4.53 1.19
N THR A 63 -10.06 -4.21 0.61
CA THR A 63 -11.17 -3.59 1.36
C THR A 63 -11.94 -4.60 2.20
N HIS A 64 -11.97 -5.86 1.75
CA HIS A 64 -12.78 -6.95 2.28
C HIS A 64 -14.28 -6.59 2.43
N GLY A 65 -14.84 -5.88 1.44
CA GLY A 65 -16.27 -5.55 1.41
C GLY A 65 -16.70 -4.43 2.36
N ARG A 66 -15.75 -3.73 2.99
CA ARG A 66 -16.06 -2.64 3.92
C ARG A 66 -16.32 -1.35 3.14
N ALA A 67 -17.59 -0.98 3.05
CA ALA A 67 -18.05 0.19 2.29
C ALA A 67 -17.27 1.49 2.58
N GLU A 68 -16.93 1.78 3.83
CA GLU A 68 -16.15 2.98 4.17
C GLU A 68 -14.71 2.92 3.65
N THR A 69 -14.12 1.72 3.61
CA THR A 69 -12.77 1.51 3.08
C THR A 69 -12.77 1.59 1.55
N GLU A 70 -13.81 1.06 0.91
CA GLU A 70 -14.04 1.19 -0.53
C GLU A 70 -14.24 2.65 -0.95
N ALA A 71 -15.03 3.41 -0.19
CA ALA A 71 -15.23 4.83 -0.44
C ALA A 71 -13.90 5.61 -0.39
N LEU A 72 -13.00 5.28 0.55
CA LEU A 72 -11.66 5.86 0.58
C LEU A 72 -10.82 5.43 -0.62
N LEU A 73 -10.81 4.14 -0.98
CA LEU A 73 -10.05 3.61 -2.12
C LEU A 73 -10.49 4.23 -3.45
N ASN A 74 -11.80 4.45 -3.63
CA ASN A 74 -12.35 5.09 -4.83
C ASN A 74 -11.84 6.52 -5.05
N GLY A 75 -11.37 7.19 -3.98
CA GLY A 75 -10.74 8.51 -4.06
C GLY A 75 -9.24 8.49 -4.36
N VAL A 76 -8.63 7.33 -4.57
CA VAL A 76 -7.20 7.16 -4.85
C VAL A 76 -7.01 6.62 -6.27
N PRO A 77 -6.08 7.15 -7.09
CA PRO A 77 -5.74 6.53 -8.38
C PRO A 77 -5.29 5.08 -8.19
N GLN A 78 -5.78 4.15 -9.03
CA GLN A 78 -5.51 2.72 -8.88
C GLN A 78 -4.77 2.18 -10.10
N GLN A 79 -3.74 1.37 -9.87
CA GLN A 79 -3.14 0.54 -10.90
C GLN A 79 -3.99 -0.73 -11.07
N PRO A 80 -4.43 -1.07 -12.30
CA PRO A 80 -5.12 -2.33 -12.54
C PRO A 80 -4.27 -3.54 -12.09
N LEU A 81 -4.92 -4.49 -11.41
CA LEU A 81 -4.30 -5.75 -11.01
C LEU A 81 -4.11 -6.69 -12.21
N LEU A 82 -3.04 -7.48 -12.17
CA LEU A 82 -2.84 -8.57 -13.10
C LEU A 82 -3.71 -9.75 -12.68
N ARG A 83 -4.42 -10.34 -13.64
CA ARG A 83 -5.24 -11.54 -13.42
C ARG A 83 -4.59 -12.75 -14.06
N THR A 84 -4.45 -13.82 -13.28
CA THR A 84 -3.91 -15.10 -13.75
C THR A 84 -4.80 -16.26 -13.30
N GLU A 85 -4.93 -17.28 -14.15
CA GLU A 85 -5.65 -18.50 -13.81
C GLU A 85 -4.67 -19.53 -13.26
N TYR A 86 -4.89 -20.01 -12.04
CA TYR A 86 -4.08 -21.05 -11.43
C TYR A 86 -4.95 -22.08 -10.72
N ARG A 87 -4.86 -23.34 -11.15
CA ARG A 87 -5.64 -24.47 -10.60
C ARG A 87 -7.15 -24.21 -10.53
N GLY A 88 -7.69 -23.52 -11.54
CA GLY A 88 -9.12 -23.18 -11.62
C GLY A 88 -9.56 -22.04 -10.70
N MET A 89 -8.61 -21.26 -10.18
CA MET A 89 -8.87 -20.03 -9.43
C MET A 89 -8.24 -18.84 -10.15
N THR A 90 -8.98 -17.74 -10.25
CA THR A 90 -8.43 -16.45 -10.67
C THR A 90 -7.67 -15.83 -9.50
N LEU A 91 -6.37 -15.57 -9.70
CA LEU A 91 -5.51 -14.84 -8.78
C LEU A 91 -5.32 -13.41 -9.30
N GLU A 92 -5.38 -12.44 -8.39
CA GLU A 92 -5.08 -11.04 -8.67
C GLU A 92 -3.75 -10.65 -8.03
N GLU A 93 -2.88 -9.98 -8.78
CA GLU A 93 -1.57 -9.52 -8.29
C GLU A 93 -1.30 -8.06 -8.66
N MET A 94 -0.45 -7.44 -7.86
CA MET A 94 0.05 -6.09 -8.14
C MET A 94 0.87 -6.07 -9.44
N ASP A 95 0.57 -5.13 -10.33
CA ASP A 95 1.36 -4.90 -11.54
C ASP A 95 2.62 -4.06 -11.23
N LEU A 96 3.67 -4.74 -10.74
CA LEU A 96 4.94 -4.10 -10.37
C LEU A 96 5.58 -3.37 -11.57
N ASP A 97 5.56 -3.98 -12.75
CA ASP A 97 6.19 -3.41 -13.95
C ASP A 97 5.54 -2.09 -14.36
N ALA A 98 4.20 -2.03 -14.33
CA ALA A 98 3.49 -0.80 -14.61
C ALA A 98 3.75 0.29 -13.55
N LEU A 99 3.83 -0.08 -12.27
CA LEU A 99 4.15 0.84 -11.19
C LEU A 99 5.55 1.43 -11.33
N LEU A 100 6.56 0.60 -11.61
CA LEU A 100 7.94 1.04 -11.85
C LEU A 100 8.00 1.98 -13.07
N LYS A 101 7.28 1.67 -14.14
CA LYS A 101 7.21 2.50 -15.34
C LYS A 101 6.50 3.84 -15.09
N ALA A 102 5.44 3.85 -14.30
CA ALA A 102 4.70 5.06 -13.94
C ALA A 102 5.44 5.94 -12.91
N ALA A 103 6.38 5.35 -12.17
CA ALA A 103 7.21 5.98 -11.15
C ALA A 103 6.39 6.91 -10.22
N PRO A 104 5.33 6.43 -9.54
CA PRO A 104 4.57 7.22 -8.58
C PRO A 104 5.46 7.67 -7.40
N ALA A 105 5.06 8.74 -6.72
CA ALA A 105 5.78 9.21 -5.55
C ALA A 105 5.46 8.38 -4.29
N LEU A 106 4.30 7.73 -4.27
CA LEU A 106 3.85 6.84 -3.21
C LEU A 106 2.97 5.72 -3.79
N VAL A 107 3.24 4.47 -3.41
CA VAL A 107 2.41 3.31 -3.71
C VAL A 107 1.79 2.77 -2.43
N LEU A 108 0.50 2.43 -2.45
CA LEU A 108 -0.16 1.70 -1.37
C LEU A 108 -0.16 0.20 -1.70
N VAL A 109 0.32 -0.60 -0.76
CA VAL A 109 0.47 -2.05 -0.92
C VAL A 109 0.00 -2.73 0.37
N ASP A 110 -1.10 -3.47 0.28
CA ASP A 110 -1.54 -4.36 1.36
C ASP A 110 -0.75 -5.69 1.37
N GLU A 111 -0.78 -6.34 2.53
CA GLU A 111 -0.24 -7.69 2.76
C GLU A 111 1.25 -7.87 2.42
N LEU A 112 2.13 -7.18 3.16
CA LEU A 112 3.60 -7.31 3.03
C LEU A 112 4.11 -8.78 3.06
N ALA A 113 3.42 -9.67 3.79
CA ALA A 113 3.78 -11.07 3.94
C ALA A 113 3.22 -12.00 2.83
N HIS A 114 2.47 -11.45 1.88
CA HIS A 114 1.83 -12.21 0.80
C HIS A 114 2.85 -12.99 -0.04
N THR A 115 2.40 -14.17 -0.51
CA THR A 115 3.14 -15.00 -1.47
C THR A 115 2.55 -14.76 -2.83
N ASN A 116 3.34 -14.19 -3.73
CA ASN A 116 2.86 -13.81 -5.05
C ASN A 116 2.44 -15.04 -5.85
N ALA A 117 1.53 -14.83 -6.80
CA ALA A 117 1.05 -15.85 -7.71
C ALA A 117 2.20 -16.58 -8.45
N PRO A 118 2.03 -17.86 -8.81
CA PRO A 118 3.00 -18.57 -9.63
C PRO A 118 3.27 -17.86 -10.96
N GLY A 119 4.54 -17.68 -11.32
CA GLY A 119 4.95 -16.96 -12.52
C GLY A 119 5.17 -15.46 -12.33
N SER A 120 4.88 -14.91 -11.13
CA SER A 120 5.28 -13.54 -10.77
C SER A 120 6.79 -13.36 -10.78
N ARG A 121 7.24 -12.12 -11.01
CA ARG A 121 8.66 -11.73 -11.02
C ARG A 121 9.37 -12.14 -9.73
N HIS A 122 8.75 -11.84 -8.60
CA HIS A 122 9.25 -12.19 -7.27
C HIS A 122 8.27 -13.13 -6.55
N THR A 123 8.80 -13.98 -5.68
CA THR A 123 8.00 -14.96 -4.94
C THR A 123 7.21 -14.36 -3.76
N LYS A 124 7.63 -13.20 -3.26
CA LYS A 124 7.05 -12.54 -2.09
C LYS A 124 6.84 -11.05 -2.34
N ARG A 125 5.72 -10.52 -1.86
CA ARG A 125 5.34 -9.10 -1.97
C ARG A 125 6.40 -8.14 -1.42
N TRP A 126 7.09 -8.51 -0.35
CA TRP A 126 8.17 -7.69 0.22
C TRP A 126 9.37 -7.51 -0.73
N GLN A 127 9.59 -8.45 -1.65
CA GLN A 127 10.63 -8.33 -2.67
C GLN A 127 10.22 -7.31 -3.75
N ASP A 128 8.93 -7.29 -4.14
CA ASP A 128 8.39 -6.24 -5.02
C ASP A 128 8.55 -4.84 -4.41
N ILE A 129 8.35 -4.71 -3.09
CA ILE A 129 8.50 -3.44 -2.38
C ILE A 129 9.98 -3.03 -2.23
N GLN A 130 10.91 -3.99 -2.23
CA GLN A 130 12.34 -3.73 -2.07
C GLN A 130 12.99 -3.23 -3.36
N GLU A 131 12.46 -3.62 -4.51
CA GLU A 131 12.90 -3.18 -5.84
C GLU A 131 12.60 -1.70 -6.08
#